data_AF-A0A660KUW1-F1
#
_entry.id   AF-A0A660KUW1-F1
#
_cell.length_a   1.000
_cell.length_b   1.000
_cell.length_c   1.000
_cell.angle_alpha   90.00
_cell.angle_beta   90.00
_cell.angle_gamma   90.00
#
_symmetry.space_group_name_H-M   'P 1'
#
loop_
_entity.id
_entity.type
_entity.pdbx_description
1 polymer ?
#
loop_
_entity_poly.entity_id
_entity_poly.type
_entity_poly.pdbx_seq_one_letter_code
_entity_poly.pdbx_strand_id
1 'polypeptide(L)'
;MALAWELDKQLDIDPQTFRRTASGNGGVVIDSGATLTYLARGGFEPLRAEVQRLADGRLQPVDRPGLKVPCYNGVIERDLEGFPSVVFHFAGGVDLGLDPESMFMEITSNQFCMAVMPSERQELSIIGVLAQQKHNIAYDLASKKISFQRIDCELLES
;
A
#
# COMPACT_ATOMS: atom_id res chain seq x y z
N MET A 1 0.23 22.55 -23.75
CA MET A 1 -0.31 21.25 -23.33
C MET A 1 0.87 20.41 -22.86
N ALA A 2 1.05 20.30 -21.55
CA ALA A 2 2.12 19.53 -20.94
C ALA A 2 1.46 18.51 -20.02
N LEU A 3 1.58 17.23 -20.34
CA LEU A 3 1.20 16.13 -19.47
C LEU A 3 2.51 15.63 -18.85
N ALA A 4 2.84 16.15 -17.66
CA ALA A 4 3.85 15.52 -16.83
C ALA A 4 3.15 14.45 -16.00
N TRP A 5 3.36 13.19 -16.35
CA TRP A 5 3.04 12.08 -15.46
C TRP A 5 4.16 12.05 -14.42
N GLU A 6 3.85 12.51 -13.21
CA GLU A 6 4.77 12.48 -12.08
C GLU A 6 4.85 11.02 -11.57
N LEU A 7 5.52 10.14 -12.32
CA LEU A 7 5.57 8.69 -12.09
C LEU A 7 6.53 8.27 -10.96
N ASP A 8 7.46 9.13 -10.56
CA ASP A 8 8.56 8.77 -9.65
C ASP A 8 8.66 9.69 -8.42
N LYS A 9 7.53 10.01 -7.80
CA LYS A 9 7.55 10.79 -6.55
C LYS A 9 7.92 9.89 -5.37
N GLN A 10 9.14 10.06 -4.86
CA GLN A 10 9.54 9.50 -3.58
C GLN A 10 8.96 10.33 -2.43
N LEU A 11 8.23 9.68 -1.52
CA LEU A 11 7.72 10.34 -0.31
C LEU A 11 8.86 10.55 0.69
N ASP A 12 8.94 11.76 1.24
CA ASP A 12 9.88 12.10 2.30
C ASP A 12 9.37 11.50 3.64
N ILE A 13 9.85 10.29 3.94
CA ILE A 13 9.52 9.53 5.15
C ILE A 13 10.81 9.31 5.93
N ASP A 14 10.82 9.66 7.22
CA ASP A 14 11.97 9.37 8.10
C ASP A 14 12.29 7.87 8.07
N PRO A 15 13.50 7.45 7.65
CA PRO A 15 13.90 6.05 7.64
C PRO A 15 13.79 5.35 9.00
N GLN A 16 13.81 6.10 10.11
CA GLN A 16 13.59 5.53 11.46
C GLN A 16 12.16 5.02 11.66
N THR A 17 11.19 5.50 10.88
CA THR A 17 9.77 5.11 10.94
C THR A 17 9.57 3.60 10.88
N PHE A 18 10.35 2.90 10.05
CA PHE A 18 10.21 1.47 9.80
C PHE A 18 11.29 0.64 10.51
N ARG A 19 12.11 1.26 11.35
CA ARG A 19 13.22 0.59 12.02
C ARG A 19 12.71 -0.26 13.18
N ARG A 20 13.20 -1.49 13.27
CA ARG A 20 13.02 -2.33 14.45
C ARG A 20 14.02 -1.93 15.54
N THR A 21 13.53 -1.73 16.76
CA THR A 21 14.36 -1.37 17.92
C THR A 21 15.03 -2.60 18.52
N ALA A 22 16.04 -2.37 19.38
CA ALA A 22 16.73 -3.44 20.09
C ALA A 22 15.81 -4.22 21.07
N SER A 23 14.76 -3.57 21.59
CA SER A 23 13.73 -4.22 22.40
C SER A 23 12.74 -5.06 21.59
N GLY A 24 12.89 -5.09 20.26
CA GLY A 24 12.03 -5.85 19.36
C GLY A 24 10.76 -5.13 18.93
N ASN A 25 10.57 -3.86 19.34
CA ASN A 25 9.46 -3.04 18.90
C ASN A 25 9.69 -2.47 17.50
N GLY A 26 8.61 -2.04 16.87
CA GLY A 26 8.60 -1.50 15.53
C GLY A 26 9.02 -2.50 14.45
N GLY A 27 9.46 -1.98 13.31
CA GLY A 27 9.77 -2.79 12.13
C GLY A 27 8.58 -3.00 11.21
N VAL A 28 8.79 -3.85 10.22
CA VAL A 28 7.80 -4.23 9.21
C VAL A 28 7.66 -5.74 9.22
N VAL A 29 6.42 -6.23 9.26
CA VAL A 29 6.08 -7.66 9.14
C VAL A 29 5.27 -7.85 7.86
N ILE A 30 5.51 -8.96 7.15
CA ILE A 30 4.64 -9.39 6.05
C ILE A 30 3.75 -10.50 6.60
N ASP A 31 2.45 -10.26 6.59
CA ASP A 31 1.48 -11.07 7.30
C ASP A 31 0.28 -11.36 6.40
N SER A 32 0.23 -12.56 5.84
CA SER A 32 -0.92 -13.02 5.06
C SER A 32 -2.17 -13.25 5.92
N GLY A 33 -2.04 -13.28 7.26
CA GLY A 33 -3.15 -13.33 8.21
C GLY A 33 -3.82 -11.96 8.44
N ALA A 34 -3.24 -10.88 7.94
CA ALA A 34 -3.83 -9.54 7.94
C ALA A 34 -4.38 -9.20 6.55
N THR A 35 -5.65 -8.82 6.45
CA THR A 35 -6.22 -8.42 5.15
C THR A 35 -5.60 -7.12 4.64
N LEU A 36 -5.58 -6.10 5.49
CA LEU A 36 -5.14 -4.74 5.17
C LEU A 36 -3.67 -4.52 5.56
N THR A 37 -3.04 -3.53 4.91
CA THR A 37 -1.73 -3.04 5.32
C THR A 37 -1.91 -2.00 6.42
N TYR A 38 -1.11 -2.10 7.47
CA TYR A 38 -1.07 -1.13 8.56
C TYR A 38 0.32 -0.50 8.61
N LEU A 39 0.44 0.80 8.38
CA LEU A 39 1.74 1.47 8.43
C LEU A 39 1.91 2.26 9.73
N ALA A 40 3.13 2.27 10.27
CA ALA A 40 3.51 3.24 11.28
C ALA A 40 3.14 4.66 10.80
N ARG A 41 2.69 5.51 11.73
CA ARG A 41 2.07 6.81 11.37
C ARG A 41 2.98 7.69 10.51
N GLY A 42 4.28 7.68 10.78
CA GLY A 42 5.27 8.42 9.98
C GLY A 42 5.28 8.05 8.50
N GLY A 43 4.90 6.82 8.14
CA GLY A 43 4.79 6.37 6.75
C GLY A 43 3.37 6.49 6.21
N PHE A 44 2.36 6.26 7.05
CA PHE A 44 0.96 6.37 6.66
C PHE A 44 0.55 7.80 6.30
N GLU A 45 0.92 8.79 7.10
CA GLU A 45 0.42 10.16 6.94
C GLU A 45 0.90 10.81 5.61
N PRO A 46 2.18 10.70 5.20
CA PRO A 46 2.62 11.18 3.89
C PRO A 46 1.96 10.44 2.73
N LEU A 47 1.81 9.12 2.84
CA LEU A 47 1.14 8.31 1.81
C LEU A 47 -0.32 8.71 1.65
N ARG A 48 -1.04 8.88 2.76
CA ARG A 48 -2.43 9.34 2.76
C ARG A 48 -2.56 10.70 2.08
N ALA A 49 -1.70 11.65 2.46
CA ALA A 49 -1.72 13.00 1.90
C ALA A 49 -1.47 12.98 0.38
N GLU A 50 -0.53 12.15 -0.10
CA GLU A 50 -0.26 12.05 -1.53
C GLU A 50 -1.41 11.39 -2.29
N VAL A 51 -2.01 10.33 -1.75
CA VAL A 51 -3.21 9.72 -2.35
C VAL A 51 -4.35 10.72 -2.45
N GLN A 52 -4.60 11.52 -1.40
CA GLN A 52 -5.61 12.58 -1.43
C GLN A 52 -5.29 13.64 -2.48
N ARG A 53 -4.02 14.04 -2.62
CA ARG A 53 -3.57 15.00 -3.65
C ARG A 53 -3.80 14.46 -5.06
N LEU A 54 -3.45 13.20 -5.30
CA LEU A 54 -3.61 12.55 -6.61
C LEU A 54 -5.07 12.29 -6.97
N ALA A 55 -5.93 12.15 -5.97
CA ALA A 55 -7.36 11.99 -6.13
C ALA A 55 -8.12 13.31 -6.31
N ASP A 56 -7.54 14.44 -5.88
CA ASP A 56 -8.19 15.74 -5.92
C ASP A 56 -8.59 16.14 -7.35
N GLY A 57 -9.83 16.58 -7.51
CA GLY A 57 -10.44 16.87 -8.81
C GLY A 57 -10.70 15.65 -9.72
N ARG A 58 -10.25 14.44 -9.36
CA ARG A 58 -10.48 13.19 -10.14
C ARG A 58 -11.52 12.28 -9.51
N LEU A 59 -11.54 12.18 -8.19
CA LEU A 59 -12.42 11.28 -7.43
C LEU A 59 -13.32 12.08 -6.49
N GLN A 60 -14.59 11.66 -6.38
CA GLN A 60 -15.52 12.29 -5.44
C GLN A 60 -15.31 11.68 -4.04
N PRO A 61 -14.83 12.44 -3.04
CA PRO A 61 -14.65 11.92 -1.69
C PRO A 61 -15.99 11.58 -1.05
N VAL A 62 -16.00 10.53 -0.24
CA VAL A 62 -17.14 10.15 0.60
C VAL A 62 -16.69 9.97 2.04
N ASP A 63 -17.47 10.54 2.97
CA ASP A 63 -17.21 10.35 4.39
C ASP A 63 -17.69 8.96 4.83
N ARG A 64 -16.82 8.22 5.51
CA ARG A 64 -17.11 6.90 6.08
C ARG A 64 -16.74 6.93 7.57
N PRO A 65 -17.68 7.39 8.43
CA PRO A 65 -17.43 7.45 9.87
C PRO A 65 -16.96 6.10 10.41
N GLY A 66 -15.78 6.08 11.03
CA GLY A 66 -15.14 4.87 11.55
C GLY A 66 -13.91 4.41 10.75
N LEU A 67 -13.78 4.81 9.48
CA LEU A 67 -12.58 4.58 8.69
C LEU A 67 -11.67 5.81 8.75
N LYS A 68 -10.42 5.62 9.17
CA LYS A 68 -9.40 6.69 9.25
C LYS A 68 -8.59 6.80 7.95
N VAL A 69 -9.23 6.53 6.82
CA VAL A 69 -8.61 6.46 5.50
C VAL A 69 -9.48 7.20 4.46
N PRO A 70 -8.89 7.75 3.38
CA PRO A 70 -9.62 8.32 2.27
C PRO A 70 -10.53 7.28 1.59
N CYS A 71 -11.75 7.70 1.30
CA CYS A 71 -12.77 6.93 0.60
C CYS A 71 -13.38 7.77 -0.50
N TYR A 72 -13.78 7.11 -1.59
CA TYR A 72 -14.31 7.77 -2.79
C TYR A 72 -15.52 7.02 -3.33
N ASN A 73 -16.43 7.75 -3.99
CA ASN A 73 -17.46 7.13 -4.83
C ASN A 73 -16.82 6.63 -6.13
N GLY A 74 -17.14 5.41 -6.53
CA GLY A 74 -16.66 4.81 -7.77
C GLY A 74 -16.47 3.30 -7.68
N VAL A 75 -15.84 2.75 -8.72
CA VAL A 75 -15.42 1.36 -8.88
C VAL A 75 -13.92 1.39 -9.18
N ILE A 76 -13.12 0.59 -8.46
CA ILE A 76 -11.65 0.60 -8.53
C ILE A 76 -11.16 0.46 -9.98
N GLU A 77 -11.59 -0.58 -10.68
CA GLU A 77 -11.14 -0.90 -12.04
C GLU A 77 -11.40 0.22 -13.06
N ARG A 78 -12.51 0.97 -12.88
CA ARG A 78 -12.93 2.03 -13.81
C ARG A 78 -12.36 3.38 -13.41
N ASP A 79 -12.56 3.80 -12.16
CA ASP A 79 -12.32 5.19 -11.75
C ASP A 79 -10.88 5.42 -11.30
N LEU A 80 -10.10 4.36 -11.03
CA LEU A 80 -8.65 4.44 -10.78
C LEU A 80 -7.81 4.14 -12.03
N GLU A 81 -8.41 4.12 -13.22
CA GLU A 81 -7.65 4.03 -14.47
C GLU A 81 -6.62 5.17 -14.54
N GLY A 82 -5.35 4.82 -14.78
CA GLY A 82 -4.24 5.77 -14.79
C GLY A 82 -3.88 6.36 -13.41
N PHE A 83 -4.40 5.81 -12.30
CA PHE A 83 -3.88 6.12 -10.97
C PHE A 83 -2.52 5.41 -10.77
N PRO A 84 -1.48 6.09 -10.26
CA PRO A 84 -0.15 5.50 -10.18
C PRO A 84 -0.10 4.36 -9.17
N SER A 85 0.79 3.39 -9.43
CA SER A 85 1.15 2.36 -8.44
C SER A 85 1.94 2.97 -7.29
N VAL A 86 1.83 2.35 -6.11
CA VAL A 86 2.65 2.68 -4.94
C VAL A 86 3.74 1.61 -4.81
N VAL A 87 4.97 2.02 -4.53
CA VAL A 87 6.07 1.07 -4.36
C VAL A 87 6.61 1.15 -2.93
N PHE A 88 6.66 0.01 -2.26
CA PHE A 88 7.39 -0.13 -0.99
C PHE A 88 8.81 -0.58 -1.28
N HIS A 89 9.77 0.29 -1.00
CA HIS A 89 11.19 0.04 -1.17
C HIS A 89 11.78 -0.60 0.09
N PHE A 90 12.38 -1.78 -0.06
CA PHE A 90 13.10 -2.50 0.98
C PHE A 90 14.62 -2.41 0.78
N ALA A 91 15.35 -2.68 1.86
CA ALA A 91 16.80 -2.76 1.80
C ALA A 91 17.28 -3.81 0.79
N GLY A 92 18.41 -3.53 0.12
CA GLY A 92 18.94 -4.42 -0.91
C GLY A 92 18.35 -4.21 -2.31
N GLY A 93 17.61 -3.12 -2.53
CA GLY A 93 17.04 -2.78 -3.84
C GLY A 93 15.84 -3.66 -4.21
N VAL A 94 15.09 -4.09 -3.20
CA VAL A 94 13.94 -4.97 -3.36
C VAL A 94 12.67 -4.14 -3.26
N ASP A 95 11.78 -4.27 -4.23
CA ASP A 95 10.57 -3.47 -4.33
C ASP A 95 9.32 -4.35 -4.29
N LEU A 96 8.29 -3.87 -3.59
CA LEU A 96 6.94 -4.42 -3.65
C LEU A 96 6.02 -3.36 -4.26
N GLY A 97 5.53 -3.59 -5.47
CA GLY A 97 4.67 -2.65 -6.19
C GLY A 97 3.19 -2.98 -6.00
N LEU A 98 2.43 -2.04 -5.49
CA LEU A 98 0.99 -2.14 -5.25
C LEU A 98 0.28 -1.36 -6.36
N ASP A 99 -0.51 -2.06 -7.17
CA ASP A 99 -1.39 -1.41 -8.14
C ASP A 99 -2.67 -0.87 -7.44
N PRO A 100 -3.57 -0.18 -8.14
CA PRO A 100 -4.80 0.34 -7.53
C PRO A 100 -5.64 -0.73 -6.83
N GLU A 101 -5.69 -1.96 -7.33
CA GLU A 101 -6.42 -3.07 -6.70
C GLU A 101 -5.76 -3.56 -5.41
N SER A 102 -4.42 -3.50 -5.31
CA SER A 102 -3.68 -3.77 -4.07
C SER A 102 -3.67 -2.60 -3.08
N MET A 103 -3.92 -1.37 -3.55
CA MET A 103 -3.90 -0.14 -2.73
C MET A 103 -5.27 0.27 -2.18
N PHE A 104 -6.36 -0.18 -2.80
CA PHE A 104 -7.72 0.18 -2.45
C PHE A 104 -8.58 -1.06 -2.23
N MET A 105 -9.64 -0.92 -1.43
CA MET A 105 -10.61 -1.97 -1.14
C MET A 105 -12.02 -1.49 -1.47
N GLU A 106 -12.79 -2.35 -2.13
CA GLU A 106 -14.22 -2.10 -2.35
C GLU A 106 -14.98 -2.18 -1.02
N ILE A 107 -15.89 -1.24 -0.81
CA ILE A 107 -16.73 -1.16 0.39
C ILE A 107 -18.20 -1.40 0.04
N THR A 108 -18.64 -0.86 -1.09
CA THR A 108 -19.92 -1.12 -1.73
C THR A 108 -19.68 -1.12 -3.24
N SER A 109 -20.68 -1.53 -4.03
CA SER A 109 -20.60 -1.55 -5.50
C SER A 109 -20.33 -0.18 -6.17
N ASN A 110 -20.30 0.91 -5.38
CA ASN A 110 -20.04 2.26 -5.84
C ASN A 110 -19.16 3.07 -4.87
N GLN A 111 -18.47 2.43 -3.92
CA GLN A 111 -17.55 3.10 -3.01
C GLN A 111 -16.33 2.22 -2.71
N PHE A 112 -15.16 2.83 -2.69
CA PHE A 112 -13.91 2.19 -2.29
C PHE A 112 -13.11 3.10 -1.37
N CYS A 113 -12.21 2.51 -0.58
CA CYS A 113 -11.32 3.22 0.34
C CYS A 113 -9.88 2.72 0.18
N MET A 114 -8.89 3.47 0.69
CA MET A 114 -7.54 2.93 0.79
C MET A 114 -7.52 1.66 1.65
N ALA A 115 -6.82 0.62 1.19
CA ALA A 115 -6.54 -0.62 1.91
C ALA A 115 -5.30 -0.53 2.84
N VAL A 116 -4.74 0.67 2.97
CA VAL A 116 -3.61 0.98 3.86
C VAL A 116 -4.13 1.87 4.99
N MET A 117 -3.95 1.43 6.23
CA MET A 117 -4.44 2.08 7.45
C MET A 117 -3.29 2.54 8.36
N PRO A 118 -3.52 3.51 9.26
CA PRO A 118 -2.55 3.80 10.31
C PRO A 118 -2.51 2.64 11.31
N SER A 119 -1.32 2.19 11.68
CA SER A 119 -1.13 1.21 12.74
C SER A 119 -1.57 1.77 14.09
N GLU A 120 -2.31 0.97 14.86
CA GLU A 120 -2.66 1.29 16.25
C GLU A 120 -1.44 1.17 17.18
N ARG A 121 -0.48 0.33 16.82
CA ARG A 121 0.81 0.19 17.50
C ARG A 121 1.81 1.08 16.77
N GLN A 122 1.98 2.32 17.26
CA GLN A 122 2.66 3.43 16.57
C GLN A 122 3.93 3.07 15.79
N GLU A 123 4.71 2.10 16.27
CA GLU A 123 6.00 1.69 15.71
C GLU A 123 5.92 0.51 14.72
N LEU A 124 4.92 -0.38 14.84
CA LEU A 124 4.85 -1.63 14.06
C LEU A 124 4.07 -1.43 12.76
N SER A 125 4.68 -1.81 11.64
CA SER A 125 4.00 -1.89 10.34
C SER A 125 3.74 -3.34 9.92
N ILE A 126 2.63 -3.57 9.23
CA ILE A 126 2.19 -4.87 8.73
C ILE A 126 1.82 -4.70 7.25
N ILE A 127 2.44 -5.50 6.38
CA ILE A 127 2.06 -5.62 4.97
C ILE A 127 1.05 -6.75 4.85
N GLY A 128 -0.22 -6.39 4.63
CA GLY A 128 -1.33 -7.34 4.55
C GLY A 128 -1.46 -8.03 3.20
N VAL A 129 -2.36 -8.99 3.09
CA VAL A 129 -2.50 -9.85 1.91
C VAL A 129 -2.91 -9.08 0.64
N LEU A 130 -3.69 -8.00 0.74
CA LEU A 130 -4.04 -7.19 -0.44
C LEU A 130 -2.81 -6.56 -1.10
N ALA A 131 -1.84 -6.11 -0.30
CA ALA A 131 -0.56 -5.59 -0.81
C ALA A 131 0.37 -6.70 -1.35
N GLN A 132 0.12 -7.96 -0.99
CA GLN A 132 0.88 -9.13 -1.43
C GLN A 132 0.33 -9.74 -2.72
N GLN A 133 -0.87 -9.36 -3.15
CA GLN A 133 -1.51 -9.89 -4.36
C GLN A 133 -0.64 -9.65 -5.61
N LYS A 134 -0.79 -10.52 -6.61
CA LYS A 134 -0.03 -10.47 -7.87
C LYS A 134 1.49 -10.57 -7.68
N HIS A 135 1.93 -11.18 -6.58
CA HIS A 135 3.33 -11.49 -6.32
C HIS A 135 3.51 -12.92 -5.79
N ASN A 136 4.54 -13.60 -6.30
CA ASN A 136 5.18 -14.68 -5.58
C ASN A 136 6.09 -14.08 -4.51
N ILE A 137 5.91 -14.53 -3.27
CA ILE A 137 6.72 -14.09 -2.13
C ILE A 137 7.48 -15.29 -1.59
N ALA A 138 8.81 -15.29 -1.72
CA ALA A 138 9.64 -16.36 -1.23
C ALA A 138 10.43 -15.95 0.02
N TYR A 139 10.37 -16.81 1.03
CA TYR A 139 11.05 -16.66 2.32
C TYR A 139 12.25 -17.61 2.37
N ASP A 140 13.45 -17.07 2.13
CA ASP A 140 14.68 -17.83 2.30
C ASP A 140 15.16 -17.71 3.75
N LEU A 141 14.82 -18.72 4.55
CA LEU A 141 15.16 -18.77 5.97
C LEU A 141 16.66 -18.98 6.20
N ALA A 142 17.38 -19.61 5.26
CA ALA A 142 18.80 -19.88 5.38
C ALA A 142 19.62 -18.60 5.18
N SER A 143 19.31 -17.83 4.12
CA SER A 143 19.98 -16.55 3.86
C SER A 143 19.34 -15.36 4.56
N LYS A 144 18.21 -15.57 5.25
CA LYS A 144 17.41 -14.53 5.94
C LYS A 144 16.97 -13.42 5.00
N LYS A 145 16.49 -13.82 3.82
CA LYS A 145 16.05 -12.89 2.76
C LYS A 145 14.60 -13.15 2.40
N ILE A 146 13.98 -12.08 1.92
CA ILE A 146 12.69 -12.12 1.25
C ILE A 146 12.86 -11.65 -0.18
N SER A 147 12.06 -12.20 -1.08
CA SER A 147 12.02 -11.78 -2.47
C SER A 147 10.58 -11.68 -2.94
N PHE A 148 10.33 -10.67 -3.77
CA PHE A 148 9.05 -10.44 -4.42
C PHE A 148 9.25 -10.60 -5.92
N GLN A 149 8.36 -11.34 -6.55
CA GLN A 149 8.31 -11.47 -7.99
C GLN A 149 6.87 -11.21 -8.44
N ARG A 150 6.66 -10.15 -9.21
CA ARG A 150 5.36 -9.89 -9.84
C ARG A 150 4.96 -11.09 -10.69
N ILE A 151 3.73 -11.53 -10.56
CA ILE A 151 3.13 -12.59 -11.39
C ILE A 151 1.83 -12.11 -12.02
N ASP A 152 1.51 -12.68 -13.16
CA ASP A 152 0.17 -12.63 -13.72
C ASP A 152 -0.65 -13.76 -13.08
N CYS A 153 -1.63 -13.40 -12.26
CA CYS A 153 -2.46 -14.37 -11.57
C CYS A 153 -3.41 -15.11 -12.52
N GLU A 154 -3.69 -14.60 -13.72
CA GLU A 154 -4.54 -15.29 -14.71
C GLU A 154 -3.88 -16.60 -15.18
N LEU A 155 -2.54 -16.69 -15.09
CA LEU A 155 -1.77 -17.89 -15.45
C LEU A 155 -1.88 -19.03 -14.42
N LEU A 156 -2.54 -18.80 -13.27
CA LEU A 156 -2.71 -19.81 -12.21
C LEU A 156 -4.11 -20.44 -12.18
N GLU A 157 -5.05 -19.93 -12.99
CA GLU A 157 -6.42 -20.47 -13.10
C GLU A 157 -6.58 -21.51 -14.22
N SER A 158 -5.46 -22.02 -14.78
CA SER A 158 -5.44 -23.02 -15.87
C SER A 158 -5.54 -24.46 -15.39
#